data_AF-A0A2M7GCJ9-F1
#
_entry.id   AF-A0A2M7GCJ9-F1
#
_cell.length_a   1.000
_cell.length_b   1.000
_cell.length_c   1.000
_cell.angle_alpha   90.00
_cell.angle_beta   90.00
_cell.angle_gamma   90.00
#
_symmetry.space_group_name_H-M   'P 1'
#
loop_
_entity.id
_entity.type
_entity.pdbx_description
1 polymer ?
#
loop_
_entity_poly.entity_id
_entity_poly.type
_entity_poly.pdbx_seq_one_letter_code
_entity_poly.pdbx_strand_id
1 'polypeptide(L)'
;MTQQPINPDITSDDKLWAMLSYAPFIGFWVALIALLMEDKKSRPFIKYHAVQAMAVYITLAISMLILIGFCVASLLWIYQIYLMVKVNQGEYIEIPIITDFVKKQGWIS
;
A
#
# COMPACT_ATOMS: atom_id res chain seq x y z
N MET A 1 3.88 16.54 24.98
CA MET A 1 4.97 16.74 24.01
C MET A 1 5.96 17.70 24.64
N THR A 2 7.10 17.22 25.11
CA THR A 2 8.20 18.08 25.56
C THR A 2 8.71 18.85 24.35
N GLN A 3 8.52 20.17 24.32
CA GLN A 3 9.17 21.00 23.31
C GLN A 3 10.68 20.91 23.54
N GLN A 4 11.35 20.07 22.77
CA GLN A 4 12.80 20.09 22.71
C GLN A 4 13.23 21.49 22.27
N PRO A 5 14.27 22.07 22.88
CA PRO A 5 14.80 23.36 22.44
C PRO A 5 15.11 23.25 20.95
N ILE A 6 14.65 24.24 20.16
CA ILE A 6 14.94 24.33 18.72
C ILE A 6 16.45 24.26 18.61
N ASN A 7 16.97 23.12 18.16
CA ASN A 7 18.40 22.95 17.99
C ASN A 7 18.84 24.04 16.99
N PRO A 8 19.71 24.98 17.40
CA PRO A 8 20.12 26.11 16.55
C PRO A 8 20.81 25.65 15.26
N ASP A 9 21.30 24.41 15.20
CA ASP A 9 21.94 23.83 14.02
C ASP A 9 20.94 23.40 12.93
N ILE A 10 19.63 23.37 13.22
CA ILE A 10 18.60 23.00 12.24
C ILE A 10 18.21 24.24 11.44
N THR A 11 18.61 24.26 10.17
CA THR A 11 18.32 25.36 9.24
C THR A 11 16.89 25.30 8.72
N SER A 12 16.43 26.39 8.10
CA SER A 12 15.13 26.42 7.41
C SER A 12 15.07 25.43 6.23
N ASP A 13 16.19 25.20 5.53
CA ASP A 13 16.28 24.19 4.47
C ASP A 13 16.09 22.77 5.01
N ASP A 14 16.70 22.44 6.15
CA ASP A 14 16.52 21.13 6.80
C ASP A 14 15.05 20.85 7.13
N LYS A 15 14.35 21.88 7.64
CA LYS A 15 12.92 21.80 7.95
C LYS A 15 12.09 21.62 6.69
N LEU A 16 12.43 22.32 5.61
CA LEU A 16 11.75 22.21 4.33
C LEU A 16 11.88 20.80 3.75
N TRP A 17 13.09 20.23 3.69
CA TRP A 17 13.32 18.87 3.18
C TRP A 17 12.65 17.80 4.05
N ALA A 18 12.72 17.95 5.37
CA ALA A 18 12.05 17.03 6.29
C ALA A 18 10.52 17.09 6.10
N MET A 19 9.93 18.28 6.01
CA MET A 19 8.50 18.45 5.79
C MET A 19 8.06 17.90 4.42
N LEU A 20 8.80 18.21 3.36
CA LEU A 20 8.49 17.73 2.01
C LEU A 20 8.57 16.21 1.89
N SER A 21 9.44 15.56 2.67
CA SER A 21 9.50 14.10 2.73
C SER A 21 8.18 13.48 3.19
N TYR A 22 7.36 14.19 3.98
CA TYR A 22 6.03 13.74 4.41
C TYR A 22 4.88 14.16 3.48
N ALA A 23 5.16 14.83 2.35
CA ALA A 23 4.12 15.32 1.46
C ALA A 23 3.32 14.17 0.77
N PRO A 24 1.98 14.15 0.82
CA PRO A 24 1.16 12.99 0.44
C PRO A 24 1.34 12.42 -0.99
N PHE A 25 1.83 13.22 -1.93
CA PHE A 25 1.96 12.82 -3.35
C PHE A 25 3.41 12.76 -3.83
N ILE A 26 4.23 13.69 -3.37
CA ILE A 26 5.63 13.81 -3.81
C ILE A 26 6.61 13.33 -2.74
N GLY A 27 6.17 13.16 -1.50
CA GLY A 27 7.05 12.98 -0.35
C GLY A 27 7.79 11.66 -0.37
N PHE A 28 7.23 10.60 -0.97
CA PHE A 28 7.96 9.37 -1.23
C PHE A 28 9.21 9.63 -2.08
N TRP A 29 9.05 10.36 -3.18
CA TRP A 29 10.17 10.72 -4.06
C TRP A 29 11.13 11.68 -3.39
N VAL A 30 10.62 12.67 -2.65
CA VAL A 30 11.48 13.62 -1.92
C VAL A 30 12.30 12.92 -0.85
N ALA A 31 11.69 12.02 -0.06
CA ALA A 31 12.39 11.22 0.95
C ALA A 31 13.45 10.33 0.31
N LEU A 32 13.13 9.69 -0.83
CA LEU A 32 14.08 8.87 -1.58
C LEU A 32 15.27 9.70 -2.06
N ILE A 33 15.00 10.84 -2.70
CA ILE A 33 16.02 11.75 -3.22
C ILE A 33 16.89 12.28 -2.06
N ALA A 34 16.29 12.69 -0.95
CA ALA A 34 17.03 13.17 0.23
C ALA A 34 17.96 12.12 0.84
N LEU A 35 17.63 10.83 0.70
CA LEU A 35 18.47 9.71 1.17
C LEU A 35 19.55 9.30 0.17
N LEU A 36 19.41 9.65 -1.10
CA LEU A 36 20.39 9.42 -2.15
C LEU A 36 21.37 10.60 -2.31
N MET A 37 20.92 11.82 -2.03
CA MET A 37 21.72 13.03 -2.06
C MET A 37 22.66 13.11 -0.85
N GLU A 38 23.97 13.17 -1.09
CA GLU A 38 24.98 13.20 -0.02
C GLU A 38 24.89 14.46 0.87
N ASP A 39 24.61 15.62 0.27
CA ASP A 39 24.44 16.89 0.97
C ASP A 39 23.22 16.89 1.91
N LYS A 40 22.15 16.18 1.55
CA LYS A 40 20.93 16.06 2.37
C LYS A 40 21.02 14.92 3.38
N LYS A 41 21.53 13.76 2.97
CA LYS A 41 21.72 12.58 3.81
C LYS A 41 22.74 12.79 4.93
N SER A 42 23.75 13.64 4.71
CA SER A 42 24.74 13.98 5.73
C SER A 42 24.15 14.76 6.91
N ARG A 43 23.01 15.43 6.73
CA ARG A 43 22.30 16.17 7.79
C ARG A 43 21.48 15.21 8.66
N PRO A 44 21.77 15.09 9.96
CA PRO A 44 21.09 14.11 10.83
C PRO A 44 19.57 14.31 10.87
N PHE A 45 19.10 15.55 10.86
CA PHE A 45 17.68 15.90 10.91
C PHE A 45 16.94 15.46 9.63
N ILE A 46 17.47 15.80 8.45
CA ILE A 46 16.88 15.39 7.17
C ILE A 46 16.89 13.87 7.04
N LYS A 47 18.02 13.22 7.33
CA LYS A 47 18.15 11.76 7.25
C LYS A 47 17.13 11.05 8.15
N TYR A 48 17.00 11.50 9.41
CA TYR A 48 16.05 10.91 10.36
C TYR A 48 14.62 10.95 9.81
N HIS A 49 14.16 12.14 9.40
CA HIS A 49 12.79 12.33 8.91
C HIS A 49 12.55 11.69 7.55
N ALA A 50 13.54 11.66 6.65
CA ALA A 50 13.42 11.01 5.35
C ALA A 50 13.30 9.48 5.50
N VAL A 51 14.09 8.85 6.38
CA VAL A 51 13.94 7.40 6.66
C VAL A 51 12.57 7.10 7.29
N GLN A 52 12.15 7.91 8.26
CA GLN A 52 10.85 7.73 8.90
C GLN A 52 9.68 7.90 7.91
N ALA A 53 9.74 8.93 7.05
CA ALA A 53 8.76 9.14 5.99
C ALA A 53 8.69 7.93 5.03
N MET A 54 9.84 7.39 4.64
CA MET A 54 9.91 6.19 3.79
C MET A 54 9.18 4.99 4.43
N ALA A 55 9.40 4.76 5.73
CA ALA A 55 8.72 3.69 6.45
C ALA A 55 7.19 3.90 6.51
N VAL A 56 6.73 5.14 6.65
CA VAL A 56 5.30 5.47 6.62
C VAL A 56 4.69 5.15 5.26
N TYR A 57 5.33 5.52 4.15
CA TYR A 57 4.81 5.19 2.81
C TYR A 57 4.75 3.68 2.55
N ILE A 58 5.77 2.93 2.98
CA ILE A 58 5.78 1.47 2.85
C ILE A 58 4.62 0.86 3.67
N THR A 59 4.44 1.33 4.91
CA THR A 59 3.33 0.87 5.77
C THR A 59 1.97 1.19 5.14
N LEU A 60 1.83 2.38 4.55
CA LEU A 60 0.62 2.80 3.85
C LEU A 60 0.35 1.92 2.62
N ALA A 61 1.37 1.64 1.81
CA ALA A 61 1.24 0.80 0.62
C ALA A 61 0.78 -0.63 0.97
N ILE A 62 1.37 -1.23 2.01
CA ILE A 62 0.97 -2.56 2.49
C ILE A 62 -0.48 -2.53 3.00
N SER A 63 -0.86 -1.50 3.77
CA SER A 63 -2.22 -1.36 4.30
C SER A 63 -3.26 -1.22 3.17
N MET A 64 -2.93 -0.45 2.12
CA MET A 64 -3.80 -0.32 0.95
C MET A 64 -3.98 -1.64 0.21
N LEU A 65 -2.91 -2.42 0.03
CA LEU A 65 -2.98 -3.73 -0.62
C LEU A 65 -3.91 -4.69 0.14
N ILE A 66 -3.79 -4.73 1.47
CA ILE A 66 -4.65 -5.55 2.34
C ILE A 66 -6.11 -5.12 2.21
N LEU A 67 -6.39 -3.81 2.22
CA LEU A 67 -7.74 -3.28 2.10
C LEU A 67 -8.38 -3.63 0.75
N ILE A 68 -7.62 -3.50 -0.35
CA ILE A 68 -8.10 -3.90 -1.68
C ILE A 68 -8.40 -5.40 -1.71
N GLY A 69 -7.53 -6.23 -1.13
CA GLY A 69 -7.75 -7.67 -0.99
C GLY A 69 -9.05 -7.98 -0.25
N PHE A 70 -9.36 -7.24 0.82
CA PHE A 70 -10.60 -7.39 1.58
C PHE A 70 -11.85 -7.02 0.75
N CYS A 71 -11.79 -5.95 -0.04
CA CYS A 71 -12.88 -5.56 -0.95
C CYS A 71 -13.12 -6.59 -2.06
N VAL A 72 -12.06 -7.17 -2.63
CA VAL A 72 -12.21 -8.22 -3.64
C VAL A 72 -12.77 -9.49 -3.01
N ALA A 73 -12.29 -9.86 -1.82
CA ALA A 73 -12.80 -11.01 -1.07
C ALA A 73 -14.28 -10.88 -0.76
N SER A 74 -14.76 -9.71 -0.33
CA SER A 74 -16.18 -9.50 -0.02
C SER A 74 -17.07 -9.65 -1.26
N LEU A 75 -16.63 -9.18 -2.44
CA LEU A 75 -17.34 -9.41 -3.71
C LEU A 75 -17.40 -10.90 -4.08
N LEU A 76 -16.30 -11.63 -3.90
CA LEU A 76 -16.27 -13.07 -4.14
C LEU A 76 -17.18 -13.85 -3.19
N TRP A 77 -17.32 -13.39 -1.94
CA TRP A 77 -18.26 -13.97 -0.98
C TRP A 77 -19.71 -13.78 -1.43
N ILE A 78 -20.07 -12.59 -1.92
CA ILE A 78 -21.41 -12.34 -2.47
C ILE A 78 -21.65 -13.21 -3.71
N TYR A 79 -20.66 -13.34 -4.59
CA TYR A 79 -20.75 -14.21 -5.76
C TYR A 79 -20.96 -15.68 -5.38
N GLN A 80 -20.30 -16.18 -4.34
CA GLN A 80 -20.52 -17.54 -3.83
C GLN A 80 -21.95 -17.75 -3.33
N ILE A 81 -22.55 -16.77 -2.65
CA ILE A 81 -23.96 -16.85 -2.23
C ILE A 81 -24.88 -16.91 -3.46
N TYR A 82 -24.60 -16.11 -4.50
CA TYR A 82 -25.34 -16.18 -5.76
C TYR A 82 -25.24 -17.57 -6.41
N LEU A 83 -24.03 -18.13 -6.49
CA LEU A 83 -23.81 -19.49 -7.01
C LEU A 83 -24.59 -20.52 -6.18
N MET A 84 -24.55 -20.44 -4.86
CA MET A 84 -25.27 -21.33 -3.96
C MET A 84 -26.77 -21.32 -4.24
N VAL A 85 -27.38 -20.14 -4.43
CA VAL A 85 -28.81 -20.02 -4.77
C VAL A 85 -29.10 -20.66 -6.13
N LYS A 86 -28.27 -20.43 -7.14
CA LYS A 86 -28.43 -21.04 -8.47
C LYS A 86 -28.31 -22.56 -8.46
N VAL A 87 -27.35 -23.11 -7.70
CA VAL A 87 -27.23 -24.57 -7.52
C VAL A 87 -28.49 -25.13 -6.86
N ASN A 88 -29.05 -24.43 -5.85
CA ASN A 88 -30.29 -24.85 -5.20
C ASN A 88 -31.52 -24.83 -6.14
N GLN A 89 -31.48 -24.06 -7.23
CA GLN A 89 -32.51 -24.06 -8.28
C GLN A 89 -32.35 -25.20 -9.30
N GLY A 90 -31.28 -26.00 -9.19
CA GLY A 90 -30.99 -27.11 -10.11
C GLY A 90 -30.32 -26.67 -11.42
N GLU A 91 -29.82 -25.43 -11.51
CA GLU A 91 -29.12 -24.94 -12.69
C GLU A 91 -27.65 -25.44 -12.72
N TYR A 92 -27.19 -25.94 -13.86
CA TYR A 92 -25.77 -26.17 -14.09
C TYR A 92 -25.08 -24.83 -14.32
N ILE A 93 -24.11 -24.50 -13.46
CA ILE A 93 -23.43 -23.21 -13.51
C ILE A 93 -22.09 -23.34 -14.22
N GLU A 94 -21.91 -22.55 -15.27
CA GLU A 94 -20.61 -22.36 -15.89
C GLU A 94 -19.95 -21.10 -15.35
N ILE A 95 -19.03 -21.29 -14.41
CA ILE A 95 -18.12 -20.25 -13.95
C ILE A 95 -17.05 -20.04 -15.03
N PRO A 96 -16.94 -18.86 -15.66
CA PRO A 96 -15.93 -18.61 -16.69
C PRO A 96 -14.53 -18.82 -16.12
N ILE A 97 -13.60 -19.31 -16.94
CA ILE A 97 -12.22 -19.69 -16.57
C ILE A 97 -12.16 -20.95 -15.70
N ILE A 98 -12.90 -21.02 -14.59
CA ILE A 98 -12.86 -22.16 -13.67
C ILE A 98 -13.48 -23.40 -14.31
N THR A 99 -14.65 -23.27 -14.93
CA THR A 99 -15.34 -24.40 -15.57
C THR A 99 -14.52 -24.96 -16.72
N ASP A 100 -13.95 -24.09 -17.56
CA ASP A 100 -13.08 -24.51 -18.66
C ASP A 100 -11.80 -25.20 -18.15
N PHE A 101 -11.23 -24.71 -17.06
CA PHE A 101 -10.08 -25.34 -16.41
C PHE A 101 -10.44 -26.73 -15.89
N VAL A 102 -11.52 -26.86 -15.12
CA VAL A 102 -11.97 -28.13 -14.52
C VAL A 102 -12.38 -29.14 -15.59
N LYS A 103 -13.04 -28.70 -16.67
CA LYS A 103 -13.35 -29.52 -17.86
C LYS A 103 -12.07 -30.01 -18.55
N LYS A 104 -11.08 -29.14 -18.76
CA LYS A 104 -9.77 -29.52 -19.35
C LYS A 104 -8.99 -30.52 -18.50
N GLN A 105 -9.17 -30.50 -17.17
CA GLN A 105 -8.58 -31.49 -16.26
C GLN A 105 -9.36 -32.81 -16.19
N GLY A 106 -10.53 -32.91 -16.84
CA GLY A 106 -11.38 -34.11 -16.84
C GLY A 106 -12.11 -34.36 -15.53
N TRP A 107 -12.22 -33.36 -14.64
CA TRP A 107 -12.91 -33.50 -13.35
C TRP A 107 -14.43 -33.44 -13.48
N ILE A 108 -14.93 -32.72 -14.49
CA ILE A 108 -16.33 -32.65 -14.86
C ILE A 108 -16.45 -32.80 -16.38
N SER A 109 -17.52 -33.46 -16.85
CA SER A 109 -17.80 -33.72 -18.26
C SER A 109 -18.57 -32.60 -18.93
#